data_AF-A0A832GWF7-F1
#
_entry.id   AF-A0A832GWF7-F1
#
_cell.length_a   1.000
_cell.length_b   1.000
_cell.length_c   1.000
_cell.angle_alpha   90.00
_cell.angle_beta   90.00
_cell.angle_gamma   90.00
#
_symmetry.space_group_name_H-M   'P 1'
#
loop_
_entity.id
_entity.type
_entity.pdbx_description
1 polymer ?
#
loop_
_entity_poly.entity_id
_entity_poly.type
_entity_poly.pdbx_seq_one_letter_code
_entity_poly.pdbx_strand_id
1 'polypeptide(L)'
;MNKEIPLNIQIEHNFAMRRIKLLGIAITIGIFIIFILGILVPADNNEPGYFALNVISLVICVALCIGSLFLKKILLRKKVRQSGFMNSYFNSHVFSFMLIDFGGLFAITTNLFINRDLIFASVSFVIAVAFMIINFPSVKDLEEIML
;
A
#
# COMPACT_ATOMS: atom_id res chain seq x y z
N MET A 1 32.32 -8.75 -2.09
CA MET A 1 32.84 -7.37 -1.96
C MET A 1 31.96 -6.64 -0.96
N ASN A 2 32.46 -6.39 0.24
CA ASN A 2 31.78 -5.54 1.22
C ASN A 2 31.96 -4.09 0.76
N LYS A 3 31.05 -3.58 -0.07
CA LYS A 3 31.03 -2.16 -0.44
C LYS A 3 30.48 -1.42 0.76
N GLU A 4 31.34 -0.73 1.51
CA GLU A 4 30.90 0.16 2.57
C GLU A 4 29.94 1.21 1.97
N ILE A 5 28.74 1.29 2.51
CA ILE A 5 27.73 2.27 2.08
C ILE A 5 28.21 3.63 2.61
N PRO A 6 28.46 4.62 1.75
CA PRO A 6 28.99 5.89 2.21
C PRO A 6 28.00 6.58 3.16
N LEU A 7 28.53 7.24 4.18
CA LEU A 7 27.78 7.77 5.33
C LEU A 7 26.65 8.74 4.90
N ASN A 8 26.88 9.51 3.82
CA ASN A 8 25.88 10.39 3.24
C ASN A 8 24.61 9.64 2.79
N ILE A 9 24.74 8.48 2.14
CA ILE A 9 23.61 7.67 1.69
C ILE A 9 22.84 7.08 2.88
N GLN A 10 23.54 6.71 3.96
CA GLN A 10 22.88 6.20 5.18
C GLN A 10 22.03 7.28 5.86
N ILE A 11 22.54 8.52 5.91
CA ILE A 11 21.80 9.67 6.44
C ILE A 11 20.58 9.95 5.56
N GLU A 12 20.75 10.03 4.24
CA GLU A 12 19.65 10.22 3.29
C GLU A 12 18.58 9.13 3.40
N HIS A 13 19.00 7.87 3.53
CA HIS A 13 18.11 6.73 3.73
C HIS A 13 17.26 6.91 4.99
N ASN A 14 17.87 7.23 6.12
CA ASN A 14 17.13 7.45 7.38
C ASN A 14 16.11 8.59 7.28
N PHE A 15 16.45 9.70 6.61
CA PHE A 15 15.51 10.78 6.37
C PHE A 15 14.37 10.36 5.45
N ALA A 16 14.67 9.65 4.35
CA ALA A 16 13.66 9.18 3.42
C ALA A 16 12.71 8.16 4.07
N MET A 17 13.24 7.20 4.85
CA MET A 17 12.45 6.23 5.60
C MET A 17 11.38 6.91 6.47
N ARG A 18 11.75 7.97 7.21
CA ARG A 18 10.81 8.69 8.07
C ARG A 18 9.68 9.33 7.27
N ARG A 19 10.00 9.99 6.16
CA ARG A 19 9.02 10.61 5.27
C ARG A 19 8.06 9.59 4.67
N ILE A 20 8.60 8.46 4.20
CA ILE A 20 7.81 7.36 3.63
C ILE A 20 6.88 6.76 4.70
N LYS A 21 7.37 6.53 5.93
CA LYS A 21 6.52 6.02 7.03
C LYS A 21 5.38 6.99 7.36
N LEU A 22 5.66 8.29 7.45
CA LEU A 22 4.63 9.31 7.68
C LEU A 22 3.58 9.30 6.56
N LEU A 23 4.01 9.19 5.29
CA LEU A 23 3.10 9.06 4.16
C LEU A 23 2.25 7.79 4.24
N GLY A 24 2.85 6.63 4.52
CA GLY A 24 2.13 5.36 4.64
C GLY A 24 1.11 5.36 5.79
N ILE A 25 1.40 6.05 6.89
CA ILE A 25 0.45 6.29 7.98
C ILE A 25 -0.69 7.19 7.50
N ALA A 26 -0.39 8.30 6.81
CA ALA A 26 -1.41 9.20 6.29
C ALA A 26 -2.38 8.50 5.31
N ILE A 27 -1.86 7.67 4.41
CA ILE A 27 -2.67 6.87 3.48
C ILE A 27 -3.56 5.88 4.26
N THR A 28 -2.99 5.15 5.22
CA THR A 28 -3.76 4.24 6.08
C THR A 28 -4.92 4.94 6.80
N ILE A 29 -4.68 6.14 7.34
CA ILE A 29 -5.72 6.95 7.98
C ILE A 29 -6.81 7.34 6.98
N GLY A 30 -6.43 7.71 5.75
CA GLY A 30 -7.38 8.00 4.68
C GLY A 30 -8.29 6.81 4.35
N ILE A 31 -7.70 5.62 4.19
CA ILE A 31 -8.44 4.37 3.97
C ILE A 31 -9.40 4.09 5.14
N PHE A 32 -8.94 4.28 6.37
CA PHE A 32 -9.76 4.10 7.57
C PHE A 32 -10.96 5.06 7.61
N ILE A 33 -10.75 6.34 7.28
CA ILE A 33 -11.85 7.33 7.21
C ILE A 33 -12.90 6.89 6.18
N ILE A 34 -12.48 6.45 4.98
CA ILE A 34 -13.40 6.01 3.92
C ILE A 34 -14.18 4.76 4.36
N PHE A 35 -13.52 3.83 5.05
CA PHE A 35 -14.18 2.66 5.63
C PHE A 35 -15.27 3.06 6.64
N ILE A 36 -14.96 3.97 7.58
CA ILE A 36 -15.94 4.46 8.56
C ILE A 36 -17.11 5.18 7.88
N LEU A 37 -16.83 6.04 6.89
CA LEU A 37 -17.87 6.73 6.13
C LEU A 37 -18.79 5.74 5.39
N GLY A 38 -18.24 4.66 4.84
CA GLY A 38 -19.02 3.61 4.19
C GLY A 38 -19.96 2.87 5.13
N ILE A 39 -19.59 2.67 6.39
CA ILE A 39 -20.45 2.04 7.42
C ILE A 39 -21.69 2.90 7.69
N LEU A 40 -21.57 4.23 7.58
CA LEU A 40 -22.65 5.17 7.89
C LEU A 40 -23.66 5.34 6.73
N VAL A 41 -23.46 4.68 5.59
CA VAL A 41 -24.38 4.79 4.45
C VAL A 41 -25.72 4.07 4.78
N PRO A 42 -26.91 4.67 4.59
CA PRO A 42 -28.22 4.13 5.06
C PRO A 42 -28.71 2.87 4.32
N ALA A 43 -29.13 1.80 5.00
CA ALA A 43 -29.33 0.43 4.49
C ALA A 43 -30.24 0.22 3.25
N ASP A 44 -31.05 1.19 2.86
CA ASP A 44 -32.14 1.03 1.89
C ASP A 44 -31.69 0.88 0.42
N ASN A 45 -30.39 1.00 0.11
CA ASN A 45 -29.83 0.78 -1.24
C ASN A 45 -29.15 -0.59 -1.40
N ASN A 46 -29.69 -1.67 -0.84
CA ASN A 46 -29.05 -2.98 -0.96
C ASN A 46 -29.54 -3.73 -2.21
N GLU A 47 -28.63 -4.00 -3.15
CA GLU A 47 -28.91 -4.70 -4.41
C GLU A 47 -28.34 -6.15 -4.34
N PRO A 48 -29.11 -7.15 -3.89
CA PRO A 48 -28.62 -8.51 -3.68
C PRO A 48 -28.11 -9.23 -4.95
N GLY A 49 -28.37 -8.68 -6.14
CA GLY A 49 -27.91 -9.24 -7.42
C GLY A 49 -26.40 -9.15 -7.66
N TYR A 50 -25.65 -8.39 -6.85
CA TYR A 50 -24.25 -8.05 -7.11
C TYR A 50 -23.24 -8.74 -6.18
N PHE A 51 -23.61 -9.80 -5.48
CA PHE A 51 -22.71 -10.52 -4.56
C PHE A 51 -21.38 -10.95 -5.22
N ALA A 52 -21.39 -11.33 -6.50
CA ALA A 52 -20.18 -11.68 -7.23
C ALA A 52 -19.14 -10.54 -7.26
N LEU A 53 -19.58 -9.28 -7.21
CA LEU A 53 -18.69 -8.12 -7.13
C LEU A 53 -17.90 -8.07 -5.82
N ASN A 54 -18.42 -8.62 -4.72
CA ASN A 54 -17.67 -8.72 -3.45
C ASN A 54 -16.43 -9.59 -3.59
N VAL A 55 -16.61 -10.74 -4.23
CA VAL A 55 -15.52 -11.70 -4.45
C VAL A 55 -14.51 -11.13 -5.45
N ILE A 56 -15.00 -10.57 -6.56
CA ILE A 56 -14.12 -9.99 -7.60
C ILE A 56 -13.31 -8.83 -7.04
N SER A 57 -13.93 -7.92 -6.29
CA SER A 57 -13.24 -6.78 -5.70
C SER A 57 -12.19 -7.21 -4.68
N LEU A 58 -12.49 -8.22 -3.87
CA LEU A 58 -11.52 -8.80 -2.92
C LEU A 58 -10.34 -9.44 -3.64
N VAL A 59 -10.57 -10.21 -4.71
CA VAL A 59 -9.50 -10.82 -5.52
C VAL A 59 -8.60 -9.74 -6.13
N ILE A 60 -9.19 -8.66 -6.66
CA ILE A 60 -8.44 -7.53 -7.20
C ILE A 60 -7.61 -6.84 -6.10
N CYS A 61 -8.19 -6.61 -4.91
CA CYS A 61 -7.47 -6.05 -3.76
C CYS A 61 -6.26 -6.90 -3.39
N VAL A 62 -6.43 -8.22 -3.25
CA VAL A 62 -5.34 -9.15 -2.94
C VAL A 62 -4.27 -9.14 -4.03
N ALA A 63 -4.67 -9.19 -5.31
CA ALA A 63 -3.73 -9.18 -6.43
C ALA A 63 -2.88 -7.89 -6.46
N LEU A 64 -3.50 -6.73 -6.25
CA LEU A 64 -2.80 -5.44 -6.20
C LEU A 64 -1.90 -5.32 -4.97
N CYS A 65 -2.36 -5.77 -3.80
CA CYS A 65 -1.57 -5.79 -2.57
C CYS A 65 -0.33 -6.68 -2.71
N ILE A 66 -0.49 -7.90 -3.25
CA ILE A 66 0.65 -8.78 -3.55
C ILE A 66 1.56 -8.16 -4.61
N GLY A 67 0.97 -7.63 -5.69
CA GLY A 67 1.70 -6.94 -6.76
C GLY A 67 2.55 -5.77 -6.26
N SER A 68 2.10 -5.06 -5.22
CA SER A 68 2.84 -3.95 -4.60
C SER A 68 4.21 -4.37 -4.04
N LEU A 69 4.31 -5.60 -3.50
CA LEU A 69 5.55 -6.14 -2.94
C LEU A 69 6.57 -6.43 -4.05
N PHE A 70 6.11 -7.01 -5.15
CA PHE A 70 6.95 -7.28 -6.31
C PHE A 70 7.38 -5.97 -6.97
N LEU A 71 6.47 -5.02 -7.13
CA LEU A 71 6.80 -3.71 -7.68
C LEU A 71 7.83 -3.00 -6.82
N LYS A 72 7.68 -3.02 -5.49
CA LYS A 72 8.65 -2.43 -4.55
C LYS A 72 10.05 -2.97 -4.81
N LYS A 73 10.18 -4.30 -4.81
CA LYS A 73 11.48 -4.98 -5.03
C LYS A 73 12.09 -4.63 -6.38
N ILE A 74 11.28 -4.63 -7.44
CA ILE A 74 11.75 -4.28 -8.79
C ILE A 74 12.25 -2.83 -8.84
N LEU A 75 11.52 -1.89 -8.24
CA LEU A 75 11.89 -0.47 -8.23
C LEU A 75 13.14 -0.23 -7.38
N LEU A 76 13.24 -0.86 -6.20
CA LEU A 76 14.44 -0.78 -5.35
C LEU A 76 15.69 -1.27 -6.10
N ARG A 77 15.63 -2.45 -6.74
CA ARG A 77 16.77 -3.03 -7.45
C ARG A 77 17.13 -2.30 -8.75
N LYS A 78 16.13 -1.87 -9.53
CA LYS A 78 16.37 -1.40 -10.92
C LYS A 78 16.33 0.11 -11.09
N LYS A 79 15.72 0.87 -10.17
CA LYS A 79 15.47 2.30 -10.34
C LYS A 79 16.16 3.18 -9.31
N VAL A 80 16.54 2.66 -8.15
CA VAL A 80 17.29 3.44 -7.16
C VAL A 80 18.73 3.59 -7.62
N ARG A 81 19.13 4.83 -7.90
CA ARG A 81 20.51 5.20 -8.30
C ARG A 81 21.15 6.02 -7.19
N GLN A 82 22.49 6.01 -7.13
CA GLN A 82 23.23 6.86 -6.18
C GLN A 82 22.98 8.35 -6.45
N SER A 83 22.89 8.77 -7.73
CA SER A 83 22.46 10.11 -8.09
C SER A 83 20.95 10.24 -7.86
N GLY A 84 20.55 11.13 -6.95
CA GLY A 84 19.15 11.31 -6.59
C GLY A 84 18.54 10.14 -5.81
N PHE A 85 19.34 9.51 -4.94
CA PHE A 85 18.93 8.38 -4.09
C PHE A 85 17.64 8.67 -3.34
N MET A 86 17.59 9.79 -2.61
CA MET A 86 16.42 10.16 -1.79
C MET A 86 15.11 10.16 -2.60
N ASN A 87 15.08 10.79 -3.78
CA ASN A 87 13.86 10.85 -4.61
C ASN A 87 13.51 9.49 -5.20
N SER A 88 14.51 8.74 -5.69
CA SER A 88 14.28 7.43 -6.32
C SER A 88 13.78 6.40 -5.30
N TYR A 89 14.36 6.40 -4.10
CA TYR A 89 13.96 5.54 -2.98
C TYR A 89 12.61 5.92 -2.38
N PHE A 90 12.30 7.22 -2.32
CA PHE A 90 10.97 7.68 -1.92
C PHE A 90 9.92 7.20 -2.92
N ASN A 91 10.14 7.43 -4.21
CA ASN A 91 9.19 7.06 -5.26
C ASN A 91 8.96 5.54 -5.33
N SER A 92 9.98 4.72 -5.10
CA SER A 92 9.81 3.25 -5.11
C SER A 92 8.78 2.78 -4.07
N HIS A 93 8.70 3.44 -2.92
CA HIS A 93 7.72 3.14 -1.89
C HIS A 93 6.35 3.76 -2.17
N VAL A 94 6.32 4.99 -2.70
CA VAL A 94 5.07 5.67 -3.07
C VAL A 94 4.28 4.85 -4.09
N PHE A 95 4.93 4.32 -5.13
CA PHE A 95 4.24 3.49 -6.13
C PHE A 95 3.66 2.21 -5.53
N SER A 96 4.37 1.58 -4.60
CA SER A 96 3.83 0.41 -3.89
C SER A 96 2.65 0.77 -3.00
N PHE A 97 2.72 1.88 -2.26
CA PHE A 97 1.59 2.36 -1.47
C PHE A 97 0.37 2.70 -2.32
N MET A 98 0.58 3.30 -3.50
CA MET A 98 -0.50 3.62 -4.44
C MET A 98 -1.28 2.37 -4.88
N LEU A 99 -0.60 1.24 -5.12
CA LEU A 99 -1.28 -0.01 -5.48
C LEU A 99 -2.13 -0.57 -4.33
N ILE A 100 -1.62 -0.48 -3.10
CA ILE A 100 -2.33 -0.94 -1.91
C ILE A 100 -3.54 -0.05 -1.64
N ASP A 101 -3.34 1.27 -1.73
CA ASP A 101 -4.39 2.27 -1.58
C ASP A 101 -5.50 2.05 -2.61
N PHE A 102 -5.15 1.95 -3.90
CA PHE A 102 -6.11 1.68 -4.95
C PHE A 102 -6.87 0.36 -4.74
N GLY A 103 -6.17 -0.73 -4.42
CA GLY A 103 -6.80 -2.02 -4.19
C GLY A 103 -7.73 -2.03 -2.97
N GLY A 104 -7.28 -1.44 -1.87
CA GLY A 104 -8.06 -1.31 -0.64
C GLY A 104 -9.30 -0.44 -0.85
N LEU A 105 -9.14 0.74 -1.43
CA LEU A 105 -10.25 1.65 -1.73
C LEU A 105 -11.24 1.01 -2.70
N PHE A 106 -10.78 0.37 -3.77
CA PHE A 106 -11.67 -0.29 -4.72
C PHE A 106 -12.54 -1.36 -4.04
N ALA A 107 -11.96 -2.21 -3.21
CA ALA A 107 -12.72 -3.26 -2.54
C ALA A 107 -13.61 -2.71 -1.42
N ILE A 108 -13.12 -1.79 -0.58
CA ILE A 108 -13.93 -1.16 0.47
C ILE A 108 -15.12 -0.41 -0.14
N THR A 109 -14.89 0.37 -1.20
CA THR A 109 -15.96 1.14 -1.85
C THR A 109 -16.99 0.23 -2.49
N THR A 110 -16.56 -0.80 -3.24
CA THR A 110 -17.47 -1.79 -3.83
C THR A 110 -18.29 -2.51 -2.75
N ASN A 111 -17.63 -2.96 -1.68
CA ASN A 111 -18.28 -3.77 -0.66
C ASN A 111 -19.20 -2.95 0.26
N LEU A 112 -18.84 -1.72 0.65
CA LEU A 112 -19.69 -0.90 1.53
C LEU A 112 -20.74 -0.08 0.79
N PHE A 113 -20.40 0.53 -0.35
CA PHE A 113 -21.26 1.51 -1.00
C PHE A 113 -22.18 0.90 -2.06
N ILE A 114 -21.80 -0.24 -2.64
CA ILE A 114 -22.63 -0.95 -3.64
C ILE A 114 -23.38 -2.10 -2.98
N ASN A 115 -22.65 -3.02 -2.31
CA ASN A 115 -23.21 -4.29 -1.85
C ASN A 115 -23.51 -4.37 -0.35
N ARG A 116 -23.08 -3.36 0.42
CA ARG A 116 -23.23 -3.27 1.89
C ARG A 116 -22.75 -4.48 2.67
N ASP A 117 -21.76 -5.18 2.14
CA ASP A 117 -21.15 -6.33 2.77
C ASP A 117 -20.02 -5.88 3.68
N LEU A 118 -20.38 -5.66 4.95
CA LEU A 118 -19.45 -5.23 5.98
C LEU A 118 -18.33 -6.27 6.21
N ILE A 119 -18.61 -7.56 6.02
CA ILE A 119 -17.63 -8.63 6.25
C ILE A 119 -16.54 -8.51 5.19
N PHE A 120 -16.91 -8.51 3.91
CA PHE A 120 -15.96 -8.38 2.82
C PHE A 120 -15.20 -7.06 2.87
N ALA A 121 -15.88 -5.95 3.18
CA ALA A 121 -15.22 -4.66 3.39
C ALA A 121 -14.19 -4.68 4.52
N SER A 122 -14.53 -5.28 5.66
CA SER A 122 -13.61 -5.39 6.82
C SER A 122 -12.40 -6.25 6.48
N VAL A 123 -12.59 -7.37 5.77
CA VAL A 123 -11.49 -8.21 5.30
C VAL A 123 -10.58 -7.43 4.34
N SER A 124 -11.15 -6.71 3.37
CA SER A 124 -10.37 -5.87 2.44
C SER A 124 -9.59 -4.77 3.17
N PHE A 125 -10.21 -4.12 4.15
CA PHE A 125 -9.55 -3.13 5.00
C PHE A 125 -8.35 -3.72 5.74
N VAL A 126 -8.53 -4.85 6.42
CA VAL A 126 -7.44 -5.52 7.16
C VAL A 126 -6.31 -5.92 6.22
N ILE A 127 -6.62 -6.46 5.04
CA ILE A 127 -5.61 -6.80 4.03
C ILE A 127 -4.82 -5.55 3.61
N ALA A 128 -5.51 -4.46 3.24
CA ALA A 128 -4.84 -3.23 2.81
C ALA A 128 -3.92 -2.67 3.91
N VAL A 129 -4.40 -2.60 5.16
CA VAL A 129 -3.60 -2.14 6.31
C VAL A 129 -2.39 -3.04 6.54
N ALA A 130 -2.57 -4.36 6.54
CA ALA A 130 -1.47 -5.30 6.74
C ALA A 130 -0.40 -5.15 5.65
N PHE A 131 -0.80 -5.06 4.38
CA PHE A 131 0.14 -4.88 3.27
C PHE A 131 0.80 -3.50 3.27
N MET A 132 0.12 -2.46 3.75
CA MET A 132 0.73 -1.14 3.93
C MET A 132 1.89 -1.22 4.93
N ILE A 133 1.68 -1.88 6.07
CA ILE A 133 2.70 -2.09 7.11
C ILE A 133 3.85 -2.94 6.56
N ILE A 134 3.57 -4.02 5.82
CA ILE A 134 4.61 -4.88 5.21
C ILE A 134 5.44 -4.08 4.19
N ASN A 135 4.83 -3.12 3.49
CA ASN A 135 5.53 -2.28 2.53
C ASN A 135 6.35 -1.16 3.18
N PHE A 136 6.26 -0.94 4.49
CA PHE A 136 7.06 0.10 5.15
C PHE A 136 8.56 -0.06 4.89
N PRO A 137 9.27 1.07 4.79
CA PRO A 137 10.68 1.07 4.50
C PRO A 137 11.46 0.50 5.69
N SER A 138 12.50 -0.28 5.39
CA SER A 138 13.28 -1.03 6.36
C SER A 138 14.77 -0.93 6.07
N VAL A 139 15.61 -1.22 7.07
CA VAL A 139 17.07 -1.26 6.87
C VAL A 139 17.48 -2.32 5.84
N LYS A 140 16.68 -3.39 5.69
CA LYS A 140 16.90 -4.44 4.68
C LYS A 140 16.76 -3.93 3.25
N ASP A 141 16.12 -2.78 3.04
CA ASP A 141 15.97 -2.21 1.69
C ASP A 141 17.34 -1.78 1.12
N LEU A 142 18.30 -1.40 1.98
CA LEU A 142 19.68 -1.12 1.55
C LEU A 142 20.36 -2.37 1.00
N GLU A 143 20.15 -3.52 1.62
CA GLU A 143 20.65 -4.81 1.11
C GLU A 143 20.02 -5.13 -0.25
N GLU A 144 18.71 -4.91 -0.36
CA GLU A 144 17.94 -5.15 -1.58
C GLU A 144 18.38 -4.26 -2.75
N ILE A 145 18.79 -3.02 -2.51
CA ILE A 145 19.32 -2.10 -3.53
C ILE A 145 20.73 -2.53 -4.00
N MET A 146 21.48 -3.24 -3.16
CA MET A 146 22.84 -3.68 -3.46
C MET A 146 22.94 -5.04 -4.17
N LEU A 147 21.83 -5.79 -4.24
CA LEU A 147 21.68 -7.07 -4.94
C LEU A 147 21.33 -6.89 -6.43
#